data_AF-A0A3S4EV59-F1
#
_entry.id   AF-A0A3S4EV59-F1
#
_cell.length_a   1.000
_cell.length_b   1.000
_cell.length_c   1.000
_cell.angle_alpha   90.00
_cell.angle_beta   90.00
_cell.angle_gamma   90.00
#
_symmetry.space_group_name_H-M   'P 1'
#
loop_
_entity.id
_entity.type
_entity.pdbx_description
1 polymer ?
#
loop_
_entity_poly.entity_id
_entity_poly.type
_entity_poly.pdbx_seq_one_letter_code
_entity_poly.pdbx_strand_id
1 'polypeptide(L)'
;MAAARNFTISCHCGAARQAVAPRGNQSLFSEVSFCHCDSCRHLTGLLCASYAPISSHPAPSVAGLQSYSTSPASTRYFCSTCGCHVFRASRPSPSSAPEQWSWEVATGAVVDGPAPTSSLPEQWRHLHIRDTKDGGLSAWLPNADPPPQSSEHSPASPDQSTTLPASCHCRSISLQITRPSPDPALNPDSPYADLLLPYHSTPSTTVSNPSREKWYLRPDPALLRSHHSPSPNHQPQHVRYLAGTCACETCRLTSGFEIQTWSFIPRRNILIRLSQPGEAGSSTNPAATANASSHPDPQQQQQEEEQQHQQPQKPHQEQEQQQQEEQQQQQKQQQQQQQPQPEGRKKKKRTTARSTSPACPPTHR
;
A
#
# COMPACT_ATOMS: atom_id res chain seq x y z
N MET A 1 -7.41 30.15 13.22
CA MET A 1 -7.59 29.13 12.16
C MET A 1 -8.39 27.99 12.76
N ALA A 2 -9.45 27.52 12.08
CA ALA A 2 -10.26 26.41 12.57
C ALA A 2 -9.43 25.11 12.55
N ALA A 3 -9.47 24.34 13.64
CA ALA A 3 -8.85 23.02 13.66
C ALA A 3 -9.45 22.15 12.54
N ALA A 4 -8.60 21.44 11.80
CA ALA A 4 -9.07 20.56 10.74
C ALA A 4 -9.95 19.45 11.35
N ARG A 5 -11.14 19.26 10.78
CA ARG A 5 -12.14 18.32 11.29
C ARG A 5 -11.65 16.88 11.09
N ASN A 6 -11.86 16.02 12.09
CA ASN A 6 -11.66 14.57 11.94
C ASN A 6 -12.56 14.02 10.83
N PHE A 7 -12.06 13.01 10.13
CA PHE A 7 -12.79 12.30 9.08
C PHE A 7 -12.91 10.82 9.42
N THR A 8 -13.91 10.16 8.85
CA THR A 8 -14.16 8.74 9.07
C THR A 8 -13.48 7.92 7.99
N ILE A 9 -12.85 6.83 8.40
CA ILE A 9 -12.37 5.77 7.53
C ILE A 9 -13.15 4.49 7.82
N SER A 10 -13.25 3.61 6.83
CA SER A 10 -13.85 2.28 6.97
C SER A 10 -13.26 1.34 5.93
N CYS A 11 -13.15 0.06 6.28
CA CYS A 11 -13.00 -1.00 5.29
C CYS A 11 -14.37 -1.49 4.80
N HIS A 12 -14.38 -2.36 3.79
CA HIS A 12 -15.60 -2.94 3.23
C HIS A 12 -16.49 -3.65 4.27
N CYS A 13 -15.90 -4.42 5.18
CA CYS A 13 -16.66 -5.13 6.22
C CYS A 13 -16.98 -4.29 7.47
N GLY A 14 -16.51 -3.03 7.53
CA GLY A 14 -16.71 -2.15 8.68
C GLY A 14 -15.86 -2.43 9.91
N ALA A 15 -15.11 -3.54 9.96
CA ALA A 15 -14.28 -3.91 11.11
C ALA A 15 -13.14 -2.92 11.40
N ALA A 16 -12.65 -2.21 10.37
CA ALA A 16 -11.62 -1.18 10.48
C ALA A 16 -12.21 0.24 10.36
N ARG A 17 -13.29 0.52 11.08
CA ARG A 17 -13.94 1.84 11.10
C ARG A 17 -13.44 2.68 12.27
N GLN A 18 -12.93 3.88 11.98
CA GLN A 18 -12.52 4.84 13.02
C GLN A 18 -12.47 6.27 12.50
N ALA A 19 -12.49 7.25 13.42
CA ALA A 19 -12.24 8.64 13.10
C ALA A 19 -10.74 8.95 13.23
N VAL A 20 -10.20 9.69 12.27
CA VAL A 20 -8.78 10.08 12.22
C VAL A 20 -8.67 11.58 11.93
N ALA A 21 -7.59 12.20 12.42
CA ALA A 21 -7.31 13.62 12.21
C ALA A 21 -6.33 13.78 11.03
N PRO A 22 -6.55 14.73 10.10
CA PRO A 22 -5.57 15.03 9.07
C PRO A 22 -4.29 15.59 9.69
N ARG A 23 -3.18 15.54 8.95
CA ARG A 23 -1.93 16.13 9.41
C ARG A 23 -2.01 17.66 9.30
N GLY A 24 -1.75 18.34 10.42
CA GLY A 24 -1.78 19.80 10.47
C GLY A 24 -3.18 20.38 10.24
N ASN A 25 -3.25 21.59 9.67
CA ASN A 25 -4.51 22.33 9.47
C ASN A 25 -5.03 22.28 8.01
N GLN A 26 -4.41 21.47 7.15
CA GLN A 26 -4.79 21.39 5.74
C GLN A 26 -5.95 20.42 5.50
N SER A 27 -6.57 20.52 4.32
CA SER A 27 -7.54 19.53 3.85
C SER A 27 -6.87 18.17 3.72
N LEU A 28 -7.56 17.08 4.07
CA LEU A 28 -7.01 15.71 4.02
C LEU A 28 -6.32 15.37 2.68
N PHE A 29 -6.90 15.85 1.57
CA PHE A 29 -6.45 15.49 0.24
C PHE A 29 -5.45 16.49 -0.38
N SER A 30 -4.96 17.49 0.37
CA SER A 30 -3.99 18.47 -0.14
C SER A 30 -2.62 17.84 -0.45
N GLU A 31 -2.19 16.88 0.35
CA GLU A 31 -0.83 16.32 0.32
C GLU A 31 -0.77 14.82 -0.04
N VAL A 32 -1.77 14.33 -0.80
CA VAL A 32 -1.83 12.92 -1.21
C VAL A 32 -0.56 12.54 -1.99
N SER A 33 0.00 11.39 -1.65
CA SER A 33 1.08 10.76 -2.42
C SER A 33 0.57 9.54 -3.18
N PHE A 34 0.95 9.43 -4.45
CA PHE A 34 0.73 8.25 -5.30
C PHE A 34 2.06 7.54 -5.50
N CYS A 35 2.26 6.41 -4.83
CA CYS A 35 3.49 5.63 -4.93
C CYS A 35 3.36 4.51 -5.97
N HIS A 36 4.27 4.51 -6.95
CA HIS A 36 4.28 3.60 -8.10
C HIS A 36 5.37 2.51 -7.99
N CYS A 37 6.08 2.45 -6.86
CA CYS A 37 7.22 1.54 -6.69
C CYS A 37 6.80 0.07 -6.78
N ASP A 38 7.75 -0.79 -7.16
CA ASP A 38 7.52 -2.24 -7.30
C ASP A 38 6.92 -2.85 -6.01
N SER A 39 7.39 -2.40 -4.85
CA SER A 39 6.90 -2.90 -3.57
C SER A 39 5.43 -2.57 -3.34
N CYS A 40 4.99 -1.35 -3.66
CA CYS A 40 3.58 -0.99 -3.53
C CYS A 40 2.72 -1.79 -4.50
N ARG A 41 3.14 -1.91 -5.77
CA ARG A 41 2.38 -2.67 -6.79
C ARG A 41 2.30 -4.17 -6.43
N HIS A 42 3.37 -4.77 -5.93
CA HIS A 42 3.40 -6.18 -5.53
C HIS A 42 2.69 -6.47 -4.20
N LEU A 43 2.47 -5.46 -3.35
CA LEU A 43 1.69 -5.60 -2.12
C LEU A 43 0.19 -5.46 -2.35
N THR A 44 -0.21 -4.51 -3.20
CA THR A 44 -1.62 -4.17 -3.41
C THR A 44 -2.23 -4.88 -4.60
N GLY A 45 -1.41 -5.32 -5.57
CA GLY A 45 -1.90 -5.79 -6.87
C GLY A 45 -2.47 -4.67 -7.74
N LEU A 46 -2.24 -3.40 -7.38
CA LEU A 46 -2.72 -2.22 -8.08
C LEU A 46 -1.58 -1.50 -8.81
N LEU A 47 -1.96 -0.59 -9.72
CA LEU A 47 -1.00 0.21 -10.48
C LEU A 47 -0.24 1.25 -9.63
N CYS A 48 -0.85 1.73 -8.54
CA CYS A 48 -0.20 2.58 -7.54
C CYS A 48 -0.90 2.45 -6.18
N ALA A 49 -0.28 2.97 -5.13
CA ALA A 49 -0.89 3.12 -3.82
C ALA A 49 -0.99 4.61 -3.45
N SER A 50 -2.20 5.07 -3.16
CA SER A 50 -2.50 6.45 -2.76
C SER A 50 -2.64 6.60 -1.25
N TYR A 51 -1.90 7.54 -0.67
CA TYR A 51 -1.88 7.77 0.78
C TYR A 51 -2.09 9.24 1.13
N ALA A 52 -2.96 9.51 2.10
CA ALA A 52 -3.16 10.83 2.68
C ALA A 52 -2.51 10.90 4.07
N PRO A 53 -1.74 11.96 4.37
CA PRO A 53 -1.10 12.13 5.66
C PRO A 53 -2.08 12.38 6.81
N ILE A 54 -1.93 11.66 7.93
CA ILE A 54 -2.72 11.87 9.15
C ILE A 54 -1.84 12.33 10.31
N SER A 55 -2.48 12.83 11.38
CA SER A 55 -1.79 13.15 12.62
C SER A 55 -1.19 11.88 13.23
N SER A 56 0.06 11.97 13.69
CA SER A 56 0.68 10.91 14.50
C SER A 56 0.21 10.91 15.96
N HIS A 57 -0.52 11.96 16.39
CA HIS A 57 -0.99 12.12 17.76
C HIS A 57 -2.48 12.54 17.81
N PRO A 58 -3.34 11.73 18.46
CA PRO A 58 -3.08 10.33 18.84
C PRO A 58 -2.80 9.47 17.61
N ALA A 59 -1.96 8.44 17.75
CA ALA A 59 -1.73 7.47 16.69
C ALA A 59 -3.04 6.72 16.36
N PRO A 60 -3.25 6.31 15.10
CA PRO A 60 -4.45 5.57 14.74
C PRO A 60 -4.50 4.22 15.47
N SER A 61 -5.71 3.74 15.75
CA SER A 61 -5.88 2.40 16.31
C SER A 61 -5.57 1.36 15.24
N VAL A 62 -4.70 0.41 15.56
CA VAL A 62 -4.39 -0.76 14.72
C VAL A 62 -5.02 -2.05 15.25
N ALA A 63 -5.91 -1.94 16.25
CA ALA A 63 -6.64 -3.08 16.78
C ALA A 63 -7.49 -3.74 15.68
N GLY A 64 -7.42 -5.07 15.57
CA GLY A 64 -8.11 -5.83 14.52
C GLY A 64 -7.48 -5.73 13.12
N LEU A 65 -6.35 -5.04 12.98
CA LEU A 65 -5.57 -5.02 11.74
C LEU A 65 -4.43 -6.04 11.79
N GLN A 66 -4.12 -6.60 10.63
CA GLN A 66 -2.88 -7.33 10.38
C GLN A 66 -1.81 -6.36 9.88
N SER A 67 -0.54 -6.65 10.17
CA SER A 67 0.59 -5.82 9.77
C SER A 67 1.58 -6.58 8.90
N TYR A 68 2.13 -5.91 7.90
CA TYR A 68 3.23 -6.42 7.07
C TYR A 68 4.36 -5.39 6.99
N SER A 69 5.54 -5.75 7.47
CA SER A 69 6.75 -4.93 7.37
C SER A 69 7.37 -5.09 5.99
N THR A 70 7.21 -4.06 5.15
CA THR A 70 7.85 -4.00 3.82
C THR A 70 9.36 -3.77 3.97
N SER A 71 9.77 -3.05 5.00
CA SER A 71 11.17 -2.85 5.40
C SER A 71 11.26 -2.58 6.91
N PRO A 72 12.46 -2.52 7.51
CA PRO A 72 12.62 -2.14 8.92
C PRO A 72 12.10 -0.73 9.27
N ALA A 73 11.84 0.11 8.27
CA ALA A 73 11.38 1.49 8.42
C ALA A 73 9.96 1.71 7.84
N SER A 74 9.25 0.65 7.43
CA SER A 74 7.97 0.79 6.74
C SER A 74 7.04 -0.40 7.00
N THR A 75 5.87 -0.13 7.57
CA THR A 75 4.84 -1.13 7.88
C THR A 75 3.53 -0.77 7.20
N ARG A 76 2.79 -1.77 6.73
CA ARG A 76 1.44 -1.64 6.17
C ARG A 76 0.45 -2.35 7.06
N TYR A 77 -0.74 -1.78 7.21
CA TYR A 77 -1.80 -2.34 8.04
C TYR A 77 -3.05 -2.57 7.21
N PHE A 78 -3.62 -3.75 7.32
CA PHE A 78 -4.80 -4.17 6.55
C PHE A 78 -5.82 -4.84 7.45
N CYS A 79 -7.09 -4.72 7.10
CA CYS A 79 -8.18 -5.35 7.84
C CYS A 79 -8.00 -6.87 7.87
N SER A 80 -8.00 -7.46 9.07
CA SER A 80 -7.87 -8.92 9.25
C SER A 80 -9.02 -9.73 8.66
N THR A 81 -10.18 -9.09 8.41
CA THR A 81 -11.39 -9.74 7.91
C THR A 81 -11.52 -9.65 6.39
N CYS A 82 -11.43 -8.44 5.81
CA CYS A 82 -11.65 -8.24 4.38
C CYS A 82 -10.39 -7.90 3.58
N GLY A 83 -9.22 -7.83 4.21
CA GLY A 83 -7.94 -7.54 3.55
C GLY A 83 -7.72 -6.09 3.11
N CYS A 84 -8.69 -5.19 3.33
CA CYS A 84 -8.59 -3.78 2.97
C CYS A 84 -7.34 -3.13 3.54
N HIS A 85 -6.55 -2.47 2.67
CA HIS A 85 -5.41 -1.68 3.10
C HIS A 85 -5.90 -0.42 3.82
N VAL A 86 -5.46 -0.20 5.05
CA VAL A 86 -5.95 0.91 5.88
C VAL A 86 -4.87 1.95 6.10
N PHE A 87 -3.69 1.54 6.59
CA PHE A 87 -2.63 2.48 6.95
C PHE A 87 -1.27 2.07 6.41
N ARG A 88 -0.46 3.10 6.19
CA ARG A 88 0.99 3.00 6.10
C ARG A 88 1.60 3.76 7.27
N ALA A 89 2.54 3.12 7.95
CA ALA A 89 3.43 3.79 8.88
C ALA A 89 4.86 3.74 8.31
N SER A 90 5.61 4.82 8.47
CA SER A 90 7.03 4.88 8.10
C SER A 90 7.83 5.78 9.04
N ARG A 91 9.14 5.55 9.10
CA ARG A 91 10.10 6.37 9.86
C ARG A 91 11.34 6.67 9.01
N PRO A 92 12.10 7.76 9.30
CA PRO A 92 13.27 8.14 8.50
C PRO A 92 14.36 7.08 8.45
N SER A 93 14.60 6.40 9.58
CA SER A 93 15.61 5.37 9.72
C SER A 93 15.09 4.18 10.55
N PRO A 94 15.59 2.95 10.32
CA PRO A 94 15.34 1.82 11.22
C PRO A 94 15.76 2.07 12.68
N SER A 95 16.65 3.03 12.94
CA SER A 95 17.07 3.42 14.29
C SER A 95 16.26 4.59 14.88
N SER A 96 15.33 5.18 14.12
CA SER A 96 14.50 6.29 14.59
C SER A 96 13.63 5.86 15.79
N ALA A 97 13.46 6.79 16.72
CA ALA A 97 12.64 6.61 17.91
C ALA A 97 11.16 6.33 17.55
N PRO A 98 10.39 5.62 18.40
CA PRO A 98 8.98 5.30 18.14
C PRO A 98 8.07 6.52 17.90
N GLU A 99 8.44 7.69 18.38
CA GLU A 99 7.67 8.93 18.20
C GLU A 99 7.83 9.51 16.77
N GLN A 100 8.84 9.06 16.03
CA GLN A 100 9.12 9.51 14.66
C GLN A 100 8.36 8.72 13.59
N TRP A 101 7.45 7.82 13.98
CA TRP A 101 6.56 7.18 13.02
C TRP A 101 5.58 8.22 12.46
N SER A 102 5.67 8.41 11.16
CA SER A 102 4.66 9.11 10.37
C SER A 102 3.58 8.12 9.96
N TRP A 103 2.32 8.56 10.04
CA TRP A 103 1.17 7.77 9.66
C TRP A 103 0.46 8.39 8.46
N GLU A 104 -0.02 7.51 7.60
CA GLU A 104 -0.81 7.86 6.43
C GLU A 104 -1.93 6.83 6.25
N VAL A 105 -3.08 7.30 5.78
CA VAL A 105 -4.24 6.46 5.47
C VAL A 105 -4.32 6.20 3.98
N ALA A 106 -4.68 4.97 3.60
CA ALA A 106 -4.99 4.66 2.21
C ALA A 106 -6.26 5.41 1.79
N THR A 107 -6.20 6.21 0.72
CA THR A 107 -7.27 7.19 0.43
C THR A 107 -8.63 6.56 0.19
N GLY A 108 -8.66 5.35 -0.36
CA GLY A 108 -9.91 4.66 -0.65
C GLY A 108 -10.68 4.22 0.60
N ALA A 109 -10.01 4.12 1.75
CA ALA A 109 -10.66 3.82 3.02
C ALA A 109 -11.44 5.01 3.59
N VAL A 110 -11.28 6.23 3.05
CA VAL A 110 -12.00 7.43 3.50
C VAL A 110 -13.47 7.34 3.05
N VAL A 111 -14.40 7.54 3.99
CA VAL A 111 -15.86 7.52 3.72
C VAL A 111 -16.53 8.87 3.96
N ASP A 112 -16.04 9.66 4.92
CA ASP A 112 -16.59 10.99 5.26
C ASP A 112 -15.50 12.06 5.13
N GLY A 113 -14.89 12.17 3.94
CA GLY A 113 -13.87 13.17 3.63
C GLY A 113 -14.46 14.57 3.39
N PRO A 114 -13.63 15.64 3.46
CA PRO A 114 -14.06 16.97 3.03
C PRO A 114 -14.51 16.91 1.56
N ALA A 115 -15.54 17.68 1.21
CA ALA A 115 -16.02 17.75 -0.18
C ALA A 115 -14.85 18.11 -1.12
N PRO A 116 -14.77 17.49 -2.31
CA PRO A 116 -13.72 17.80 -3.26
C PRO A 116 -13.76 19.30 -3.57
N THR A 117 -12.63 19.97 -3.41
CA THR A 117 -12.46 21.34 -3.87
C THR A 117 -12.48 21.35 -5.38
N SER A 118 -13.01 22.42 -5.99
CA SER A 118 -13.06 22.55 -7.46
C SER A 118 -11.67 22.64 -8.11
N SER A 119 -10.63 22.95 -7.33
CA SER A 119 -9.24 22.89 -7.77
C SER A 119 -8.62 21.53 -7.46
N LEU A 120 -7.93 20.98 -8.46
CA LEU A 120 -6.94 19.94 -8.22
C LEU A 120 -5.90 20.48 -7.23
N PRO A 121 -5.57 19.75 -6.17
CA PRO A 121 -4.56 20.21 -5.22
C PRO A 121 -3.23 20.33 -5.95
N GLU A 122 -2.58 21.49 -5.77
CA GLU A 122 -1.30 21.84 -6.40
C GLU A 122 -0.18 20.85 -6.04
N GLN A 123 -0.37 20.01 -5.02
CA GLN A 123 0.71 19.24 -4.37
C GLN A 123 0.49 17.72 -4.34
N TRP A 124 -0.31 17.15 -5.24
CA TRP A 124 -0.29 15.70 -5.45
C TRP A 124 1.10 15.23 -5.91
N ARG A 125 1.70 14.34 -5.13
CA ARG A 125 3.07 13.86 -5.35
C ARG A 125 3.07 12.47 -5.97
N HIS A 126 3.70 12.31 -7.12
CA HIS A 126 3.94 11.01 -7.73
C HIS A 126 5.32 10.50 -7.35
N LEU A 127 5.37 9.38 -6.63
CA LEU A 127 6.61 8.80 -6.13
C LEU A 127 6.98 7.57 -6.94
N HIS A 128 8.26 7.43 -7.28
CA HIS A 128 8.84 6.23 -7.91
C HIS A 128 8.19 5.83 -9.24
N ILE A 129 7.78 6.81 -10.07
CA ILE A 129 7.20 6.54 -11.40
C ILE A 129 8.12 5.65 -12.24
N ARG A 130 9.44 5.87 -12.16
CA ARG A 130 10.44 5.13 -12.96
C ARG A 130 10.37 3.61 -12.80
N ASP A 131 9.91 3.11 -11.65
CA ASP A 131 9.74 1.67 -11.40
C ASP A 131 8.67 1.03 -12.30
N THR A 132 7.76 1.83 -12.87
CA THR A 132 6.74 1.35 -13.82
C THR A 132 7.30 1.10 -15.21
N LYS A 133 8.43 1.75 -15.55
CA LYS A 133 9.09 1.76 -16.87
C LYS A 133 8.27 2.43 -17.98
N ASP A 134 6.96 2.26 -18.00
CA ASP A 134 6.02 2.83 -18.98
C ASP A 134 5.28 4.07 -18.47
N GLY A 135 5.58 4.55 -17.26
CA GLY A 135 4.86 5.63 -16.57
C GLY A 135 3.71 5.12 -15.69
N GLY A 136 3.24 3.88 -15.90
CA GLY A 136 2.14 3.29 -15.16
C GLY A 136 0.93 4.21 -15.10
N LEU A 137 0.22 4.24 -13.96
CA LEU A 137 -0.99 5.05 -13.81
C LEU A 137 -0.72 6.57 -13.90
N SER A 138 0.53 7.01 -13.72
CA SER A 138 0.85 8.45 -13.68
C SER A 138 0.55 9.15 -15.01
N ALA A 139 0.60 8.44 -16.13
CA ALA A 139 0.28 8.99 -17.46
C ALA A 139 -1.16 9.51 -17.59
N TRP A 140 -2.07 9.13 -16.69
CA TRP A 140 -3.48 9.55 -16.69
C TRP A 140 -3.85 10.43 -15.49
N LEU A 141 -2.88 10.83 -14.66
CA LEU A 141 -3.11 11.63 -13.47
C LEU A 141 -2.46 13.01 -13.59
N PRO A 142 -3.08 14.06 -13.02
CA PRO A 142 -2.51 15.40 -13.03
C PRO A 142 -1.25 15.46 -12.15
N ASN A 143 -0.38 16.44 -12.42
CA ASN A 143 0.84 16.69 -11.65
C ASN A 143 1.83 15.51 -11.60
N ALA A 144 1.67 14.52 -12.49
CA ALA A 144 2.71 13.55 -12.77
C ALA A 144 3.75 14.19 -13.69
N ASP A 145 5.04 14.07 -13.32
CA ASP A 145 6.10 14.33 -14.27
C ASP A 145 5.87 13.46 -15.52
N PRO A 146 6.07 14.00 -16.72
CA PRO A 146 6.01 13.17 -17.91
C PRO A 146 6.97 12.00 -17.71
N PRO A 147 6.57 10.76 -18.05
CA PRO A 147 7.54 9.66 -18.07
C PRO A 147 8.72 10.15 -18.91
N PRO A 148 9.98 9.85 -18.51
CA PRO A 148 11.13 10.31 -19.27
C PRO A 148 10.87 9.97 -20.72
N GLN A 149 10.80 11.00 -21.59
CA GLN A 149 10.68 10.78 -23.02
C GLN A 149 11.85 9.87 -23.36
N SER A 150 11.56 8.63 -23.72
CA SER A 150 12.57 7.69 -24.15
C SER A 150 13.06 8.16 -25.52
N SER A 151 13.92 9.19 -25.54
CA SER A 151 14.67 9.59 -26.74
C SER A 151 15.71 8.53 -27.13
N GLU A 152 15.83 7.44 -26.38
CA GLU A 152 16.64 6.26 -26.72
C GLU A 152 15.95 4.96 -26.29
N HIS A 153 14.71 4.74 -26.73
CA HIS A 153 14.22 3.37 -26.88
C HIS A 153 14.07 3.08 -28.37
N SER A 154 15.17 2.61 -28.98
CA SER A 154 15.03 1.41 -29.81
C SER A 154 14.03 0.50 -29.09
N PRO A 155 12.95 0.03 -29.72
CA PRO A 155 12.02 -0.88 -29.05
C PRO A 155 12.89 -1.94 -28.42
N ALA A 156 12.89 -2.01 -27.07
CA ALA A 156 13.57 -3.08 -26.36
C ALA A 156 13.18 -4.34 -27.13
N SER A 157 14.18 -5.06 -27.67
CA SER A 157 13.97 -6.21 -28.54
C SER A 157 12.78 -6.97 -27.98
N PRO A 158 11.68 -7.16 -28.74
CA PRO A 158 10.40 -7.58 -28.20
C PRO A 158 10.69 -8.73 -27.27
N ASP A 159 10.38 -8.55 -25.99
CA ASP A 159 10.67 -9.55 -24.97
C ASP A 159 10.16 -10.88 -25.52
N GLN A 160 11.11 -11.73 -25.91
CA GLN A 160 10.81 -13.01 -26.56
C GLN A 160 10.14 -13.95 -25.56
N SER A 161 10.05 -13.55 -24.29
CA SER A 161 9.25 -14.22 -23.29
C SER A 161 7.80 -14.34 -23.76
N THR A 162 7.38 -15.59 -23.86
CA THR A 162 5.99 -15.98 -24.10
C THR A 162 5.12 -15.81 -22.85
N THR A 163 5.72 -15.42 -21.72
CA THR A 163 5.07 -15.32 -20.40
C THR A 163 5.39 -14.02 -19.68
N LEU A 164 4.40 -13.46 -18.99
CA LEU A 164 4.54 -12.33 -18.09
C LEU A 164 4.67 -12.84 -16.65
N PRO A 165 5.81 -12.64 -15.98
CA PRO A 165 5.93 -12.95 -14.56
C PRO A 165 5.17 -11.93 -13.70
N ALA A 166 4.55 -12.40 -12.62
CA ALA A 166 4.00 -11.56 -11.56
C ALA A 166 4.24 -12.22 -10.20
N SER A 167 4.29 -11.45 -9.11
CA SER A 167 4.47 -12.01 -7.77
C SER A 167 3.92 -11.07 -6.71
N CYS A 168 3.56 -11.62 -5.54
CA CYS A 168 3.40 -10.80 -4.35
C CYS A 168 4.78 -10.29 -3.87
N HIS A 169 4.79 -9.30 -2.98
CA HIS A 169 6.04 -8.69 -2.51
C HIS A 169 7.03 -9.69 -1.89
N CYS A 170 6.55 -10.62 -1.05
CA CYS A 170 7.38 -11.67 -0.45
C CYS A 170 7.69 -12.84 -1.39
N ARG A 171 7.14 -12.84 -2.62
CA ARG A 171 7.26 -13.88 -3.63
C ARG A 171 6.75 -15.27 -3.26
N SER A 172 6.17 -15.44 -2.07
CA SER A 172 5.50 -16.68 -1.65
C SER A 172 4.45 -17.14 -2.65
N ILE A 173 3.84 -16.19 -3.36
CA ILE A 173 3.05 -16.44 -4.56
C ILE A 173 3.76 -15.77 -5.74
N SER A 174 4.04 -16.58 -6.75
CA SER A 174 4.54 -16.12 -8.04
C SER A 174 3.70 -16.72 -9.17
N LEU A 175 3.48 -15.98 -10.23
CA LEU A 175 2.64 -16.32 -11.36
C LEU A 175 3.44 -16.21 -12.65
N GLN A 176 3.17 -17.10 -13.60
CA GLN A 176 3.51 -16.90 -15.01
C GLN A 176 2.23 -16.82 -15.82
N ILE A 177 2.04 -15.71 -16.52
CA ILE A 177 0.85 -15.43 -17.32
C ILE A 177 1.23 -15.59 -18.80
N THR A 178 0.67 -16.57 -19.47
CA THR A 178 0.89 -16.80 -20.91
C THR A 178 0.01 -15.88 -21.75
N ARG A 179 0.45 -15.56 -22.98
CA ARG A 179 -0.38 -14.85 -23.98
C ARG A 179 -1.65 -15.65 -24.34
N PRO A 180 -2.69 -15.00 -24.90
CA PRO A 180 -3.81 -15.71 -25.50
C PRO A 180 -3.33 -16.78 -26.49
N SER A 181 -4.07 -17.89 -26.58
CA SER A 181 -3.70 -18.92 -27.54
C SER A 181 -4.04 -18.47 -28.95
N PRO A 182 -3.14 -18.67 -29.94
CA PRO A 182 -3.45 -18.41 -31.33
C PRO A 182 -4.50 -19.37 -31.89
N ASP A 183 -4.70 -20.53 -31.26
CA ASP A 183 -5.79 -21.45 -31.57
C ASP A 183 -7.08 -21.00 -30.85
N PRO A 184 -8.12 -20.56 -31.58
CA PRO A 184 -9.39 -20.16 -30.98
C PRO A 184 -10.05 -21.26 -30.13
N ALA A 185 -9.84 -22.54 -30.47
CA ALA A 185 -10.43 -23.66 -29.74
C ALA A 185 -9.85 -23.83 -28.32
N LEU A 186 -8.64 -23.30 -28.09
CA LEU A 186 -7.99 -23.33 -26.77
C LEU A 186 -8.38 -22.14 -25.87
N ASN A 187 -9.18 -21.19 -26.38
CA ASN A 187 -9.69 -20.06 -25.61
C ASN A 187 -11.09 -20.43 -25.06
N PRO A 188 -11.28 -20.52 -23.73
CA PRO A 188 -12.54 -20.98 -23.16
C PRO A 188 -13.70 -19.98 -23.31
N ASP A 189 -14.94 -20.45 -23.20
CA ASP A 189 -16.11 -19.59 -23.09
C ASP A 189 -16.19 -19.02 -21.66
N SER A 190 -16.70 -17.79 -21.52
CA SER A 190 -16.95 -17.18 -20.22
C SER A 190 -18.21 -16.32 -20.27
N PRO A 191 -19.06 -16.34 -19.23
CA PRO A 191 -20.02 -15.27 -18.99
C PRO A 191 -19.33 -13.91 -18.99
N TYR A 192 -20.07 -12.84 -19.31
CA TYR A 192 -19.54 -11.48 -19.18
C TYR A 192 -19.26 -11.16 -17.72
N ALA A 193 -18.15 -10.48 -17.46
CA ALA A 193 -17.84 -9.99 -16.11
C ALA A 193 -18.71 -8.79 -15.73
N ASP A 194 -18.90 -8.61 -14.42
CA ASP A 194 -19.61 -7.45 -13.85
C ASP A 194 -19.04 -6.09 -14.27
N LEU A 195 -17.75 -6.06 -14.63
CA LEU A 195 -17.11 -4.86 -15.15
C LEU A 195 -17.66 -4.43 -16.52
N LEU A 196 -18.14 -5.39 -17.31
CA LEU A 196 -18.77 -5.14 -18.61
C LEU A 196 -20.28 -5.03 -18.51
N LEU A 197 -20.90 -5.97 -17.79
CA LEU A 197 -22.34 -6.08 -17.65
C LEU A 197 -22.70 -6.30 -16.18
N PRO A 198 -23.29 -5.32 -15.49
CA PRO A 198 -23.58 -5.43 -14.06
C PRO A 198 -24.63 -6.52 -13.79
N TYR A 199 -24.31 -7.52 -12.95
CA TYR A 199 -25.20 -8.66 -12.68
C TYR A 199 -26.61 -8.27 -12.17
N HIS A 200 -26.72 -7.18 -11.41
CA HIS A 200 -27.98 -6.81 -10.73
C HIS A 200 -29.00 -6.17 -11.67
N SER A 201 -28.58 -5.67 -12.83
CA SER A 201 -29.43 -4.96 -13.80
C SER A 201 -29.37 -5.53 -15.20
N THR A 202 -28.45 -6.47 -15.47
CA THR A 202 -28.36 -7.18 -16.74
C THR A 202 -29.08 -8.53 -16.66
N PRO A 203 -29.98 -8.87 -17.61
CA PRO A 203 -30.61 -10.18 -17.67
C PRO A 203 -29.58 -11.32 -17.67
N SER A 204 -29.86 -12.39 -16.93
CA SER A 204 -28.96 -13.56 -16.83
C SER A 204 -28.70 -14.23 -18.19
N THR A 205 -29.68 -14.17 -19.10
CA THR A 205 -29.57 -14.66 -20.48
C THR A 205 -28.57 -13.89 -21.33
N THR A 206 -28.30 -12.62 -20.99
CA THR A 206 -27.26 -11.82 -21.63
C THR A 206 -25.91 -12.08 -20.97
N VAL A 207 -25.86 -12.05 -19.62
CA VAL A 207 -24.62 -12.28 -18.86
C VAL A 207 -24.02 -13.66 -19.14
N SER A 208 -24.86 -14.68 -19.38
CA SER A 208 -24.42 -16.04 -19.73
C SER A 208 -23.64 -16.13 -21.04
N ASN A 209 -23.61 -15.07 -21.86
CA ASN A 209 -22.87 -15.00 -23.12
C ASN A 209 -23.25 -16.15 -24.07
N PRO A 210 -24.52 -16.22 -24.54
CA PRO A 210 -24.99 -17.33 -25.38
C PRO A 210 -24.29 -17.38 -26.75
N SER A 211 -23.77 -16.25 -27.22
CA SER A 211 -22.97 -16.14 -28.45
C SER A 211 -21.53 -16.64 -28.28
N ARG A 212 -21.10 -16.96 -27.06
CA ARG A 212 -19.75 -17.46 -26.75
C ARG A 212 -18.65 -16.48 -27.18
N GLU A 213 -18.93 -15.19 -27.07
CA GLU A 213 -17.96 -14.14 -27.42
C GLU A 213 -16.73 -14.23 -26.51
N LYS A 214 -15.53 -14.15 -27.10
CA LYS A 214 -14.27 -14.04 -26.37
C LYS A 214 -14.01 -12.60 -25.92
N TRP A 215 -14.97 -12.01 -25.20
CA TRP A 215 -14.96 -10.59 -24.80
C TRP A 215 -13.70 -10.18 -24.02
N TYR A 216 -13.02 -11.13 -23.38
CA TYR A 216 -11.79 -10.92 -22.63
C TYR A 216 -10.53 -10.88 -23.51
N LEU A 217 -10.65 -11.07 -24.83
CA LEU A 217 -9.56 -11.01 -25.79
C LEU A 217 -9.57 -9.68 -26.53
N ARG A 218 -8.39 -9.07 -26.74
CA ARG A 218 -8.25 -7.79 -27.44
C ARG A 218 -7.28 -7.90 -28.63
N PRO A 219 -7.58 -7.20 -29.75
CA PRO A 219 -6.70 -7.17 -30.91
C PRO A 219 -5.41 -6.42 -30.60
N ASP A 220 -4.39 -6.59 -31.45
CA ASP A 220 -3.18 -5.79 -31.37
C ASP A 220 -3.49 -4.30 -31.62
N PRO A 221 -3.07 -3.36 -30.74
CA PRO A 221 -3.18 -1.92 -30.99
C PRO A 221 -2.50 -1.43 -32.27
N ALA A 222 -1.51 -2.15 -32.80
CA ALA A 222 -0.95 -1.86 -34.12
C ALA A 222 -2.00 -1.98 -35.23
N LEU A 223 -2.90 -2.96 -35.13
CA LEU A 223 -4.02 -3.15 -36.07
C LEU A 223 -5.12 -2.10 -35.90
N LEU A 224 -5.27 -1.53 -34.70
CA LEU A 224 -6.21 -0.42 -34.46
C LEU A 224 -5.68 0.93 -34.97
N ARG A 225 -4.35 1.07 -35.12
CA ARG A 225 -3.69 2.30 -35.60
C ARG A 225 -3.47 2.32 -37.11
N SER A 226 -3.50 1.15 -37.77
CA SER A 226 -3.48 1.10 -39.22
C SER A 226 -4.85 1.48 -39.76
N HIS A 227 -4.96 2.60 -40.48
CA HIS A 227 -6.15 2.94 -41.30
C HIS A 227 -6.39 1.97 -42.48
N HIS A 228 -5.58 0.92 -42.61
CA HIS A 228 -5.82 -0.13 -43.59
C HIS A 228 -7.02 -0.97 -43.15
N SER A 229 -8.03 -1.01 -44.02
CA SER A 229 -9.15 -1.93 -43.88
C SER A 229 -8.61 -3.36 -43.71
N PRO A 230 -9.02 -4.10 -42.66
CA PRO A 230 -8.60 -5.48 -42.49
C PRO A 230 -8.87 -6.25 -43.78
N SER A 231 -7.87 -6.95 -44.30
CA SER A 231 -8.10 -7.87 -45.41
C SER A 231 -9.23 -8.83 -44.98
N PRO A 232 -10.26 -9.08 -45.81
CA PRO A 232 -11.38 -9.95 -45.45
C PRO A 232 -10.96 -11.39 -45.08
N ASN A 233 -9.72 -11.77 -45.40
CA ASN A 233 -9.13 -13.07 -45.05
C ASN A 233 -8.23 -13.04 -43.79
N HIS A 234 -8.04 -11.89 -43.14
CA HIS A 234 -7.20 -11.78 -41.95
C HIS A 234 -8.06 -11.63 -40.69
N GLN A 235 -8.25 -12.74 -39.98
CA GLN A 235 -8.85 -12.72 -38.65
C GLN A 235 -7.95 -11.87 -37.73
N PRO A 236 -8.49 -10.89 -36.98
CA PRO A 236 -7.68 -10.10 -36.06
C PRO A 236 -7.08 -11.03 -35.02
N GLN A 237 -5.75 -11.13 -35.02
CA GLN A 237 -5.04 -11.89 -34.00
C GLN A 237 -5.25 -11.17 -32.66
N HIS A 238 -5.97 -11.83 -31.76
CA HIS A 238 -6.15 -11.32 -30.41
C HIS A 238 -4.93 -11.71 -29.59
N VAL A 239 -4.11 -10.71 -29.27
CA VAL A 239 -2.79 -10.94 -28.64
C VAL A 239 -2.72 -10.45 -27.20
N ARG A 240 -3.81 -9.88 -26.68
CA ARG A 240 -3.87 -9.29 -25.32
C ARG A 240 -5.17 -9.68 -24.61
N TYR A 241 -5.12 -9.64 -23.29
CA TYR A 241 -6.31 -9.75 -22.44
C TYR A 241 -6.94 -8.39 -22.22
N LEU A 242 -8.26 -8.38 -22.05
CA LEU A 242 -8.99 -7.22 -21.58
C LEU A 242 -8.54 -6.92 -20.14
N ALA A 243 -8.20 -5.66 -19.91
CA ALA A 243 -8.00 -5.10 -18.59
C ALA A 243 -8.91 -3.89 -18.41
N GLY A 244 -9.22 -3.54 -17.17
CA GLY A 244 -10.06 -2.41 -16.85
C GLY A 244 -9.93 -1.97 -15.41
N THR A 245 -10.61 -0.88 -15.09
CA THR A 245 -10.57 -0.24 -13.77
C THR A 245 -11.98 -0.15 -13.18
N CYS A 246 -12.08 -0.29 -11.87
CA CYS A 246 -13.32 -0.10 -11.12
C CYS A 246 -13.08 0.87 -9.97
N ALA A 247 -13.92 1.90 -9.90
CA ALA A 247 -13.89 2.93 -8.84
C ALA A 247 -15.18 2.90 -7.99
N CYS A 248 -15.91 1.78 -7.99
CA CYS A 248 -17.09 1.65 -7.15
C CYS A 248 -16.69 1.63 -5.66
N GLU A 249 -17.61 2.04 -4.80
CA GLU A 249 -17.40 2.08 -3.35
C GLU A 249 -16.95 0.73 -2.79
N THR A 250 -17.56 -0.37 -3.24
CA THR A 250 -17.16 -1.71 -2.80
C THR A 250 -15.72 -2.05 -3.14
N CYS A 251 -15.27 -1.80 -4.38
CA CYS A 251 -13.89 -2.06 -4.80
C CYS A 251 -12.92 -1.18 -4.02
N ARG A 252 -13.26 0.11 -3.87
CA ARG A 252 -12.49 1.09 -3.12
C ARG A 252 -12.28 0.68 -1.67
N LEU A 253 -13.36 0.30 -0.97
CA LEU A 253 -13.33 -0.10 0.43
C LEU A 253 -12.76 -1.51 0.63
N THR A 254 -12.70 -2.34 -0.42
CA THR A 254 -12.08 -3.67 -0.35
C THR A 254 -10.57 -3.59 -0.56
N SER A 255 -10.08 -2.74 -1.46
CA SER A 255 -8.65 -2.60 -1.73
C SER A 255 -7.97 -1.60 -0.77
N GLY A 256 -8.70 -0.56 -0.35
CA GLY A 256 -8.17 0.60 0.35
C GLY A 256 -7.77 1.76 -0.58
N PHE A 257 -7.99 1.64 -1.89
CA PHE A 257 -7.53 2.61 -2.90
C PHE A 257 -8.62 2.94 -3.93
N GLU A 258 -8.58 4.15 -4.49
CA GLU A 258 -9.64 4.70 -5.36
C GLU A 258 -9.96 3.85 -6.60
N ILE A 259 -8.93 3.21 -7.16
CA ILE A 259 -9.04 2.53 -8.45
C ILE A 259 -8.54 1.10 -8.29
N GLN A 260 -9.47 0.15 -8.34
CA GLN A 260 -9.16 -1.27 -8.46
C GLN A 260 -8.89 -1.61 -9.93
N THR A 261 -7.79 -2.29 -10.21
CA THR A 261 -7.44 -2.74 -11.57
C THR A 261 -7.69 -4.23 -11.75
N TRP A 262 -8.24 -4.60 -12.90
CA TRP A 262 -8.62 -5.96 -13.26
C TRP A 262 -7.99 -6.36 -14.59
N SER A 263 -7.66 -7.64 -14.73
CA SER A 263 -7.33 -8.27 -16.02
C SER A 263 -8.04 -9.61 -16.12
N PHE A 264 -8.65 -9.89 -17.26
CA PHE A 264 -9.47 -11.07 -17.48
C PHE A 264 -8.68 -12.13 -18.23
N ILE A 265 -8.09 -13.05 -17.46
CA ILE A 265 -7.17 -14.06 -17.97
C ILE A 265 -7.78 -15.45 -17.69
N PRO A 266 -7.89 -16.34 -18.69
CA PRO A 266 -8.34 -17.70 -18.46
C PRO A 266 -7.42 -18.44 -17.47
N ARG A 267 -8.00 -19.26 -16.57
CA ARG A 267 -7.24 -20.00 -15.55
C ARG A 267 -6.10 -20.85 -16.13
N ARG A 268 -6.29 -21.42 -17.32
CA ARG A 268 -5.29 -22.21 -18.04
C ARG A 268 -4.06 -21.40 -18.45
N ASN A 269 -4.19 -20.08 -18.56
CA ASN A 269 -3.13 -19.17 -18.93
C ASN A 269 -2.37 -18.61 -17.70
N ILE A 270 -2.78 -18.96 -16.48
CA ILE A 270 -2.16 -18.56 -15.23
C ILE A 270 -1.48 -19.77 -14.58
N LEU A 271 -0.15 -19.79 -14.54
CA LEU A 271 0.61 -20.80 -13.83
C LEU A 271 0.99 -20.25 -12.47
N ILE A 272 0.38 -20.79 -11.41
CA ILE A 272 0.63 -20.38 -10.02
C ILE A 272 1.77 -21.23 -9.45
N ARG A 273 2.79 -20.56 -8.93
CA ARG A 273 3.89 -21.16 -8.17
C ARG A 273 3.83 -20.66 -6.73
N LEU A 274 3.76 -21.60 -5.80
CA LEU A 274 3.84 -21.32 -4.38
C LEU A 274 5.24 -21.69 -3.91
N SER A 275 5.91 -20.79 -3.17
CA SER A 275 7.17 -21.15 -2.51
C SER A 275 6.86 -22.14 -1.38
N GLN A 276 7.68 -23.18 -1.25
CA GLN A 276 7.55 -24.13 -0.15
C GLN A 276 7.89 -23.45 1.19
N PRO A 277 7.19 -23.78 2.30
CA PRO A 277 7.57 -23.29 3.63
C PRO A 277 8.99 -23.74 3.97
N GLY A 278 9.97 -22.82 3.91
CA GLY A 278 11.39 -23.10 4.15
C GLY A 278 12.35 -22.47 3.15
N GLU A 279 11.90 -22.14 1.92
CA GLU A 279 12.71 -21.39 0.94
C GLU A 279 12.63 -19.86 1.12
N ALA A 280 11.79 -19.39 2.04
CA ALA A 280 11.67 -17.98 2.42
C ALA A 280 12.83 -17.50 3.33
N GLY A 281 13.91 -18.26 3.42
CA GLY A 281 15.13 -17.90 4.13
C GLY A 281 16.22 -17.46 3.15
N SER A 282 16.68 -16.21 3.28
CA SER A 282 17.86 -15.68 2.60
C SER A 282 17.74 -15.39 1.09
N SER A 283 16.66 -14.74 0.66
CA SER A 283 16.77 -13.81 -0.47
C SER A 283 17.01 -12.42 0.08
N THR A 284 18.27 -12.09 0.36
CA THR A 284 18.68 -10.69 0.28
C THR A 284 18.37 -10.25 -1.15
N ASN A 285 17.36 -9.39 -1.32
CA ASN A 285 17.16 -8.69 -2.58
C ASN A 285 18.49 -8.01 -2.96
N PRO A 286 19.08 -8.28 -4.14
CA PRO A 286 20.20 -7.47 -4.64
C PRO A 286 19.81 -5.99 -4.81
N ALA A 287 18.50 -5.71 -4.87
CA ALA A 287 17.93 -4.36 -4.93
C ALA A 287 17.97 -3.60 -3.59
N ALA A 288 18.27 -4.25 -2.45
CA ALA A 288 18.53 -3.54 -1.19
C ALA A 288 19.95 -2.95 -1.13
N THR A 289 20.85 -3.36 -2.03
CA THR A 289 22.23 -2.85 -2.15
C THR A 289 22.47 -2.00 -3.41
N ALA A 290 21.43 -1.76 -4.22
CA ALA A 290 21.52 -0.92 -5.42
C ALA A 290 20.47 0.20 -5.39
N ASN A 291 20.51 1.02 -4.34
CA ASN A 291 20.02 2.41 -4.38
C ASN A 291 20.60 3.19 -3.19
N ALA A 292 21.93 3.32 -3.20
CA ALA A 292 22.66 4.33 -2.44
C ALA A 292 23.31 5.35 -3.42
N SER A 293 22.71 5.55 -4.59
CA SER A 293 23.20 6.44 -5.63
C SER A 293 22.09 7.35 -6.15
N SER A 294 21.46 8.09 -5.24
CA SER A 294 20.92 9.39 -5.57
C SER A 294 21.99 10.41 -5.21
N HIS A 295 22.72 10.91 -6.22
CA HIS A 295 23.48 12.13 -6.06
C HIS A 295 22.56 13.23 -5.51
N PRO A 296 22.85 13.84 -4.35
CA PRO A 296 22.21 15.08 -3.98
C PRO A 296 22.76 16.23 -4.85
N ASP A 297 21.89 17.20 -5.09
CA ASP A 297 22.14 18.44 -5.82
C ASP A 297 23.39 19.18 -5.29
N PRO A 298 24.40 19.49 -6.13
CA PRO A 298 25.66 20.12 -5.70
C PRO A 298 25.48 21.52 -5.06
N GLN A 299 24.31 22.15 -5.20
CA GLN A 299 24.09 23.50 -4.67
C GLN A 299 23.64 23.54 -3.20
N GLN A 300 23.20 22.41 -2.62
CA GLN A 300 22.83 22.37 -1.19
C GLN A 300 24.01 22.08 -0.25
N GLN A 301 25.08 21.44 -0.72
CA GLN A 301 26.26 21.14 0.12
C GLN A 301 27.09 22.39 0.47
N GLN A 302 27.13 23.40 -0.39
CA GLN A 302 27.93 24.61 -0.13
C GLN A 302 27.34 25.49 0.98
N GLN A 303 26.04 25.39 1.27
CA GLN A 303 25.41 26.19 2.34
C GLN A 303 25.46 25.50 3.72
N GLU A 304 25.61 24.18 3.79
CA GLU A 304 25.73 23.45 5.06
C GLU A 304 27.18 23.37 5.57
N GLU A 305 28.19 23.34 4.69
CA GLU A 305 29.60 23.34 5.10
C GLU A 305 30.07 24.69 5.70
N GLU A 306 29.49 25.82 5.27
CA GLU A 306 29.80 27.14 5.86
C GLU A 306 29.19 27.37 7.25
N GLN A 307 28.16 26.61 7.66
CA GLN A 307 27.56 26.75 9.00
C GLN A 307 28.11 25.78 10.06
N GLN A 308 28.79 24.69 9.67
CA GLN A 308 29.40 23.75 10.62
C GLN A 308 30.79 24.17 11.14
N HIS A 309 31.45 25.17 10.54
CA HIS A 309 32.79 25.62 10.95
C HIS A 309 32.83 26.60 12.15
N GLN A 310 31.72 26.80 12.89
CA GLN A 310 31.69 27.73 14.03
C GLN A 310 31.03 27.19 15.32
N GLN A 311 31.35 25.97 15.75
CA GLN A 311 31.10 25.56 17.14
C GLN A 311 32.33 24.93 17.82
N PRO A 312 32.71 25.37 19.04
CA PRO A 312 33.90 24.87 19.73
C PRO A 312 33.66 23.48 20.32
N GLN A 313 34.54 22.52 19.99
CA GLN A 313 34.56 21.19 20.61
C GLN A 313 35.04 21.29 22.06
N LYS A 314 34.30 20.70 23.01
CA LYS A 314 34.75 20.54 24.41
C LYS A 314 35.86 19.48 24.50
N PRO A 315 36.91 19.69 25.31
CA PRO A 315 38.04 18.77 25.38
C PRO A 315 37.64 17.42 26.00
N HIS A 316 38.20 16.35 25.41
CA HIS A 316 37.96 14.93 25.70
C HIS A 316 37.95 14.55 27.19
N GLN A 317 38.68 15.28 28.04
CA GLN A 317 38.72 15.06 29.50
C GLN A 317 37.39 15.34 30.21
N GLU A 318 36.57 16.28 29.74
CA GLU A 318 35.25 16.56 30.36
C GLU A 318 34.24 15.43 30.09
N GLN A 319 34.36 14.74 28.94
CA GLN A 319 33.49 13.60 28.60
C GLN A 319 33.83 12.35 29.41
N GLU A 320 35.11 12.09 29.66
CA GLU A 320 35.53 10.97 30.51
C GLU A 320 35.11 11.18 31.98
N GLN A 321 35.15 12.42 32.47
CA GLN A 321 34.73 12.75 33.83
C GLN A 321 33.21 12.58 34.02
N GLN A 322 32.40 12.97 33.04
CA GLN A 322 30.94 12.73 33.07
C GLN A 322 30.58 11.24 33.03
N GLN A 323 31.27 10.43 32.23
CA GLN A 323 31.03 8.98 32.20
C GLN A 323 31.38 8.29 33.52
N GLN A 324 32.43 8.75 34.21
CA GLN A 324 32.79 8.21 35.53
C GLN A 324 31.77 8.59 36.62
N GLU A 325 31.21 9.79 36.57
CA GLU A 325 30.17 10.23 37.51
C GLU A 325 28.84 9.45 37.31
N GLU A 326 28.45 9.19 36.06
CA GLU A 326 27.27 8.36 35.76
C GLU A 326 27.43 6.91 36.24
N GLN A 327 28.61 6.31 36.06
CA GLN A 327 28.89 4.97 36.57
C GLN A 327 28.83 4.90 38.10
N GLN A 328 29.34 5.92 38.81
CA GLN A 328 29.23 5.98 40.28
C GLN A 328 27.78 6.13 40.75
N GLN A 329 26.95 6.90 40.05
CA GLN A 329 25.52 7.02 40.40
C GLN A 329 24.76 5.71 40.19
N GLN A 330 25.04 4.97 39.10
CA GLN A 330 24.42 3.66 38.86
C GLN A 330 24.82 2.63 39.91
N GLN A 331 26.08 2.60 40.35
CA GLN A 331 26.52 1.72 41.43
C GLN A 331 25.85 2.05 42.78
N LYS A 332 25.66 3.33 43.10
CA LYS A 332 24.93 3.74 44.32
C LYS A 332 23.45 3.36 44.27
N GLN A 333 22.80 3.45 43.12
CA GLN A 333 21.41 3.00 42.97
C GLN A 333 21.26 1.47 43.13
N GLN A 334 22.20 0.68 42.60
CA GLN A 334 22.17 -0.77 42.76
C GLN A 334 22.38 -1.21 44.22
N GLN A 335 23.22 -0.50 45.00
CA GLN A 335 23.41 -0.79 46.42
C GLN A 335 22.18 -0.44 47.28
N GLN A 336 21.41 0.58 46.91
CA GLN A 336 20.17 0.94 47.62
C GLN A 336 19.04 -0.07 47.38
N GLN A 337 19.04 -0.80 46.25
CA GLN A 337 18.03 -1.81 45.94
C GLN A 337 18.25 -3.15 46.66
N GLN A 338 19.40 -3.36 47.32
CA GLN A 338 19.75 -4.62 48.00
C GLN A 338 19.51 -4.61 49.52
N GLN A 339 18.92 -3.56 50.10
CA GLN A 339 18.58 -3.56 51.53
C GLN A 339 17.25 -4.30 51.80
N PRO A 340 17.21 -5.26 52.74
CA PRO A 340 15.98 -6.00 53.05
C PRO A 340 14.98 -5.15 53.85
N GLN A 341 13.71 -5.20 53.44
CA GLN A 341 12.56 -4.57 54.11
C GLN A 341 12.20 -5.29 55.42
N PRO A 342 11.78 -4.59 56.49
CA PRO A 342 11.33 -5.23 57.72
C PRO A 342 9.89 -5.75 57.60
N GLU A 343 9.67 -6.99 58.05
CA GLU A 343 8.33 -7.62 58.11
C GLU A 343 7.43 -6.98 59.18
N GLY A 344 6.16 -6.71 58.84
CA GLY A 344 5.23 -6.18 59.83
C GLY A 344 3.74 -6.12 59.44
N ARG A 345 3.00 -7.16 59.88
CA ARG A 345 1.61 -7.13 60.40
C ARG A 345 0.43 -7.24 59.42
N LYS A 346 -0.04 -8.49 59.24
CA LYS A 346 -1.37 -8.86 58.72
C LYS A 346 -2.50 -8.34 59.62
N LYS A 347 -3.45 -7.59 59.06
CA LYS A 347 -4.80 -7.37 59.64
C LYS A 347 -5.86 -8.00 58.72
N LYS A 348 -6.54 -9.02 59.25
CA LYS A 348 -7.76 -9.63 58.69
C LYS A 348 -8.82 -8.55 58.46
N LYS A 349 -9.41 -8.49 57.26
CA LYS A 349 -10.74 -7.90 57.05
C LYS A 349 -11.65 -8.87 56.31
N ARG A 350 -12.86 -8.87 56.82
CA ARG A 350 -13.92 -9.89 56.79
C ARG A 350 -14.77 -9.69 55.54
N THR A 351 -15.04 -10.79 54.85
CA THR A 351 -15.94 -10.92 53.72
C THR A 351 -17.39 -10.69 54.15
N THR A 352 -18.14 -9.94 53.34
CA THR A 352 -19.60 -9.97 53.30
C THR A 352 -20.02 -9.98 51.85
N ALA A 353 -20.56 -11.11 51.42
CA ALA A 353 -21.18 -11.32 50.13
C ALA A 353 -22.60 -10.76 50.17
N ARG A 354 -23.04 -10.10 49.09
CA ARG A 354 -24.46 -9.86 48.83
C ARG A 354 -24.76 -10.27 47.39
N SER A 355 -25.66 -11.24 47.30
CA SER A 355 -26.21 -11.86 46.10
C SER A 355 -27.17 -10.93 45.36
N THR A 356 -27.08 -10.89 44.04
CA THR A 356 -28.20 -10.54 43.15
C THR A 356 -28.13 -11.42 41.90
N SER A 357 -29.12 -12.30 41.76
CA SER A 357 -29.38 -13.14 40.57
C SER A 357 -30.05 -12.33 39.46
N PRO A 358 -30.04 -12.81 38.19
CA PRO A 358 -30.41 -12.04 37.00
C PRO A 358 -31.88 -12.22 36.61
N ALA A 359 -32.46 -11.21 35.95
CA ALA A 359 -33.79 -11.30 35.33
C ALA A 359 -33.65 -11.40 33.80
N CYS A 360 -34.32 -12.40 33.22
CA CYS A 360 -34.51 -12.64 31.79
C CYS A 360 -35.72 -11.83 31.25
N PRO A 361 -35.87 -11.65 29.92
CA PRO A 361 -36.80 -10.72 29.29
C PRO A 361 -38.15 -11.37 28.88
N PRO A 362 -39.17 -10.59 28.50
CA PRO A 362 -40.33 -11.14 27.79
C PRO A 362 -40.26 -10.91 26.27
N THR A 363 -40.68 -11.95 25.56
CA THR A 363 -40.91 -12.06 24.12
C THR A 363 -42.26 -11.47 23.67
N HIS A 364 -42.26 -10.93 22.46
CA HIS A 364 -43.33 -10.87 21.43
C HIS A 364 -44.79 -10.58 21.83
N ARG A 365 -45.31 -9.46 21.30
CA ARG A 365 -46.36 -9.49 20.28
C ARG A 365 -46.27 -8.26 19.38
#